data_AF-A0A368N2T0-F1
#
_entry.id   AF-A0A368N2T0-F1
#
_cell.length_a   1.000
_cell.length_b   1.000
_cell.length_c   1.000
_cell.angle_alpha   90.00
_cell.angle_beta   90.00
_cell.angle_gamma   90.00
#
_symmetry.space_group_name_H-M   'P 1'
#
loop_
_entity.id
_entity.type
_entity.pdbx_description
1 polymer ?
#
loop_
_entity_poly.entity_id
_entity_poly.type
_entity_poly.pdbx_seq_one_letter_code
_entity_poly.pdbx_strand_id
1 'polypeptide(L)'
;MFSDEPRSLPDWIERGYEILSSEIMEGGHGEGLPRDSARDTLIGHEDFPDNPDDAEYAIDQLLNSGWLYEVAGKLRITTPEE
;
A
#
# COMPACT_ATOMS: atom_id res chain seq x y z
N MET A 1 -15.64 2.35 25.82
CA MET A 1 -15.20 1.09 25.22
C MET A 1 -14.59 1.46 23.88
N PHE A 2 -13.27 1.46 23.79
CA PHE A 2 -12.60 1.59 22.50
C PHE A 2 -12.77 0.23 21.83
N SER A 3 -13.50 0.17 20.71
CA SER A 3 -13.67 -1.08 19.97
C SER A 3 -12.31 -1.52 19.44
N ASP A 4 -11.79 -2.58 20.04
CA ASP A 4 -10.74 -3.45 19.54
C ASP A 4 -11.32 -4.33 18.42
N GLU A 5 -11.96 -3.70 17.42
CA GLU A 5 -12.23 -4.40 16.16
C GLU A 5 -10.90 -4.44 15.41
N PRO A 6 -10.43 -5.62 14.96
CA PRO A 6 -9.28 -5.67 14.08
C PRO A 6 -9.61 -4.75 12.92
N ARG A 7 -8.75 -3.75 12.67
CA ARG A 7 -8.91 -2.76 11.61
C ARG A 7 -9.17 -3.52 10.32
N SER A 8 -10.45 -3.73 10.00
CA SER A 8 -10.85 -4.60 8.91
C SER A 8 -10.71 -3.74 7.68
N LEU A 9 -9.50 -3.74 7.13
CA LEU A 9 -9.27 -3.20 5.81
C LEU A 9 -10.16 -4.02 4.86
N PRO A 10 -10.83 -3.36 3.90
CA PRO A 10 -11.45 -4.09 2.82
C PRO A 10 -10.43 -5.01 2.14
N ASP A 11 -10.87 -6.20 1.72
CA ASP A 11 -9.99 -7.19 1.07
C ASP A 11 -9.21 -6.59 -0.12
N TRP A 12 -9.82 -5.65 -0.85
CA TRP A 12 -9.17 -4.97 -1.98
C TRP A 12 -8.02 -4.05 -1.57
N ILE A 13 -8.04 -3.49 -0.36
CA ILE A 13 -6.92 -2.69 0.19
C ILE A 13 -5.77 -3.60 0.62
N GLU A 14 -6.08 -4.75 1.22
CA GLU A 14 -5.08 -5.77 1.55
C GLU A 14 -4.42 -6.31 0.27
N ARG A 15 -5.20 -6.60 -0.78
CA ARG A 15 -4.67 -6.94 -2.11
C ARG A 15 -3.74 -5.85 -2.65
N GLY A 16 -4.16 -4.59 -2.53
CA GLY A 16 -3.32 -3.46 -2.93
C GLY A 16 -1.97 -3.44 -2.19
N TYR A 17 -1.96 -3.73 -0.89
CA TYR A 17 -0.73 -3.89 -0.13
C TYR A 17 0.13 -5.04 -0.64
N GLU A 18 -0.44 -6.21 -0.91
CA GLU A 18 0.30 -7.37 -1.41
C GLU A 18 1.00 -7.04 -2.74
N ILE A 19 0.28 -6.39 -3.67
CA ILE A 19 0.81 -5.95 -4.96
C ILE A 19 1.98 -4.98 -4.77
N LEU A 20 1.78 -3.93 -3.97
CA LEU A 20 2.81 -2.93 -3.70
C LEU A 20 4.02 -3.52 -2.97
N SER A 21 3.78 -4.42 -2.02
CA SER A 21 4.82 -5.10 -1.26
C SER A 21 5.67 -5.99 -2.18
N SER A 22 5.03 -6.75 -3.08
CA SER A 22 5.73 -7.53 -4.11
C SER A 22 6.56 -6.61 -5.00
N GLU A 23 6.00 -5.51 -5.49
CA GLU A 23 6.72 -4.57 -6.35
C GLU A 23 7.90 -3.90 -5.62
N ILE A 24 7.73 -3.58 -4.33
CA ILE A 24 8.80 -2.98 -3.52
C ILE A 24 9.94 -3.97 -3.28
N MET A 25 9.63 -5.23 -2.97
CA MET A 25 10.63 -6.27 -2.70
C MET A 25 11.27 -6.82 -3.98
N GLU A 26 10.48 -7.16 -5.00
CA GLU A 26 10.92 -7.76 -6.25
C GLU A 26 11.45 -6.74 -7.26
N GLY A 27 10.82 -5.56 -7.34
CA GLY A 27 11.28 -4.45 -8.17
C GLY A 27 12.56 -3.78 -7.66
N GLY A 28 13.08 -4.21 -6.50
CA GLY A 28 14.30 -3.67 -5.91
C GLY A 28 14.11 -2.25 -5.36
N HIS A 29 12.87 -1.82 -5.14
CA HIS A 29 12.54 -0.53 -4.54
C HIS A 29 12.61 -0.57 -3.01
N GLY A 30 13.56 -1.31 -2.42
CA GLY A 30 13.72 -1.39 -0.95
C GLY A 30 13.95 -0.02 -0.28
N GLU A 31 14.38 0.98 -1.05
CA GLU A 31 14.50 2.38 -0.66
C GLU A 31 13.22 3.21 -0.90
N GLY A 32 12.11 2.59 -1.28
CA GLY A 32 10.77 3.15 -1.41
C GLY A 32 10.31 3.37 -2.85
N LEU A 33 9.01 3.14 -3.06
CA LEU A 33 8.29 3.33 -4.31
C LEU A 33 7.56 4.69 -4.30
N PRO A 34 7.71 5.55 -5.33
CA PRO A 34 6.99 6.81 -5.36
C PRO A 34 5.47 6.59 -5.37
N ARG A 35 4.71 7.48 -4.72
CA ARG A 35 3.24 7.37 -4.65
C ARG A 35 2.59 7.27 -6.03
N ASP A 36 3.05 8.04 -7.01
CA ASP A 36 2.55 7.95 -8.38
C ASP A 36 2.82 6.58 -9.03
N SER A 37 3.98 5.98 -8.80
CA SER A 37 4.29 4.63 -9.30
C SER A 37 3.46 3.58 -8.59
N ALA A 38 3.30 3.67 -7.27
CA ALA A 38 2.41 2.78 -6.52
C ALA A 38 0.97 2.84 -7.05
N ARG A 39 0.48 4.04 -7.33
CA ARG A 39 -0.84 4.24 -7.94
C ARG A 39 -0.92 3.58 -9.31
N ASP A 40 0.08 3.78 -10.16
CA ASP A 40 0.13 3.20 -11.51
C ASP A 40 0.20 1.67 -11.47
N THR A 41 1.02 1.09 -10.58
CA THR A 41 1.12 -0.35 -10.34
C THR A 41 -0.22 -0.92 -9.89
N LEU A 42 -0.93 -0.24 -8.99
CA LEU A 42 -2.26 -0.67 -8.52
C LEU A 42 -3.29 -0.64 -9.65
N ILE A 43 -3.42 0.48 -10.36
CA ILE A 43 -4.38 0.63 -11.48
C ILE A 43 -4.06 -0.36 -12.62
N GLY A 44 -2.79 -0.67 -12.84
CA GLY A 44 -2.35 -1.61 -13.88
C GLY A 44 -2.57 -3.08 -13.53
N HIS A 45 -2.96 -3.40 -12.30
CA HIS A 45 -3.09 -4.77 -11.82
C HIS A 45 -4.55 -5.26 -11.90
N GLU A 46 -4.78 -6.40 -12.54
CA GLU A 46 -6.13 -6.95 -12.79
C GLU A 46 -6.91 -7.29 -11.52
N ASP A 47 -6.21 -7.61 -10.42
CA ASP A 47 -6.82 -7.85 -9.10
C ASP A 47 -7.18 -6.58 -8.30
N PHE A 48 -6.94 -5.38 -8.85
CA PHE A 48 -7.23 -4.12 -8.18
C PHE A 48 -8.11 -3.22 -9.08
N PRO A 49 -9.02 -2.41 -8.50
CA PRO A 49 -9.86 -1.51 -9.31
C PRO A 49 -9.03 -0.54 -10.16
N ASP A 50 -9.36 -0.43 -11.44
CA ASP A 50 -8.68 0.41 -12.44
C ASP A 50 -8.92 1.93 -12.24
N ASN A 51 -9.30 2.35 -11.03
CA ASN A 51 -9.68 3.71 -10.72
C ASN A 51 -8.60 4.40 -9.88
N PRO A 52 -8.06 5.55 -10.33
CA PRO A 52 -7.02 6.26 -9.60
C PRO A 52 -7.45 6.71 -8.20
N ASP A 53 -8.70 7.11 -8.00
CA ASP A 53 -9.19 7.51 -6.68
C ASP A 53 -9.18 6.34 -5.68
N ASP A 54 -9.52 5.12 -6.13
CA ASP A 54 -9.48 3.93 -5.30
C ASP A 54 -8.03 3.54 -4.94
N ALA A 55 -7.11 3.65 -5.91
CA ALA A 55 -5.68 3.43 -5.67
C ALA A 55 -5.10 4.42 -4.66
N GLU A 56 -5.46 5.71 -4.78
CA GLU A 56 -5.05 6.72 -3.79
C GLU A 56 -5.65 6.47 -2.41
N TYR A 57 -6.92 6.06 -2.35
CA TYR A 57 -7.58 5.71 -1.09
C TYR A 57 -6.92 4.51 -0.41
N ALA A 58 -6.58 3.45 -1.16
CA ALA A 58 -5.86 2.30 -0.63
C ALA A 58 -4.51 2.71 -0.05
N ILE A 59 -3.73 3.51 -0.79
CA ILE A 59 -2.42 3.99 -0.32
C ILE A 59 -2.58 4.79 0.99
N ASP A 60 -3.53 5.73 1.03
CA ASP A 60 -3.77 6.55 2.22
C ASP A 60 -4.17 5.68 3.43
N GLN A 61 -5.00 4.66 3.20
CA GLN A 61 -5.45 3.76 4.25
C GLN A 61 -4.32 2.86 4.77
N LEU A 62 -3.43 2.40 3.88
CA LEU A 62 -2.23 1.63 4.25
C LEU A 62 -1.25 2.46 5.06
N LEU A 63 -1.08 3.75 4.70
CA LEU A 63 -0.30 4.72 5.47
C LEU A 63 -0.91 4.97 6.86
N ASN A 64 -2.22 5.25 6.93
CA ASN A 64 -2.93 5.51 8.19
C ASN A 64 -2.90 4.28 9.12
N SER A 65 -2.96 3.09 8.54
CA SER A 65 -2.93 1.83 9.30
C SER A 65 -1.52 1.43 9.75
N GLY A 66 -0.47 2.05 9.17
CA GLY A 66 0.94 1.80 9.50
C GLY A 66 1.57 0.62 8.76
N TRP A 67 0.89 0.07 7.75
CA TRP A 67 1.43 -0.98 6.88
C TRP A 67 2.51 -0.44 5.94
N LEU A 68 2.29 0.78 5.47
CA LEU A 68 3.25 1.56 4.69
C LEU A 68 3.63 2.81 5.47
N TYR A 69 4.78 3.37 5.13
CA TYR A 69 5.19 4.70 5.56
C TYR A 69 5.78 5.47 4.39
N GLU A 70 5.52 6.78 4.34
CA GLU A 70 6.07 7.65 3.30
C GLU A 70 7.33 8.36 3.81
N VAL A 71 8.43 8.26 3.07
CA VAL A 71 9.65 9.03 3.31
C VAL A 71 10.04 9.74 2.03
N ALA A 72 10.10 11.08 2.08
CA ALA A 72 10.46 11.92 0.94
C ALA A 72 9.60 11.63 -0.32
N GLY A 73 8.29 11.41 -0.16
CA GLY A 73 7.37 11.10 -1.25
C GLY A 73 7.48 9.67 -1.79
N LYS A 74 8.18 8.77 -1.08
CA LYS A 74 8.32 7.36 -1.42
C LYS A 74 7.72 6.48 -0.34
N LEU A 75 6.79 5.62 -0.73
CA LEU A 75 6.14 4.60 0.07
C LEU A 75 7.11 3.45 0.34
N ARG A 76 7.21 3.04 1.59
CA ARG A 76 8.04 1.92 2.04
C ARG A 76 7.20 1.00 2.90
N ILE A 77 7.47 -0.29 2.79
CA ILE A 77 6.86 -1.33 3.63
C ILE A 77 7.46 -1.24 5.02
N THR A 78 6.60 -1.25 6.04
CA THR A 78 7.01 -1.35 7.45
C THR A 78 7.48 -2.78 7.71
N THR A 79 8.70 -3.13 7.30
CA THR A 79 9.34 -4.37 7.75
C THR A 79 9.67 -4.23 9.23
N PRO A 80 9.16 -5.11 10.12
CA PRO A 80 9.67 -5.16 11.48
C PRO A 80 11.15 -5.53 11.39
N GLU A 81 12.02 -4.59 11.76
CA GLU A 81 13.43 -4.85 11.97
C GLU A 81 13.54 -5.95 13.04
N GLU A 82 14.21 -7.08 12.72
CA GLU A 82 14.42 -8.20 13.66
C GLU A 82 15.27 -7.82 14.88
#